data_AF-A0A914M4E2-F1
#
_entry.id   AF-A0A914M4E2-F1
#
_cell.length_a   1.000
_cell.length_b   1.000
_cell.length_c   1.000
_cell.angle_alpha   90.00
_cell.angle_beta   90.00
_cell.angle_gamma   90.00
#
_symmetry.space_group_name_H-M   'P 1'
#
loop_
_entity.id
_entity.type
_entity.pdbx_description
1 polymer ?
#
loop_
_entity_poly.entity_id
_entity_poly.type
_entity_poly.pdbx_seq_one_letter_code
_entity_poly.pdbx_strand_id
1 'polypeptide(L)'
;MTIYNYAVTANSASKCNNCSCTEEYREEFRKFQWIFDVVDAMGKVPAAVVSGNNLWTGSWATCRKISASKNKQGQLWQGQYCMARFQPYNRHSPLKAFSGQPTDPTAVCRGNATKSTHFDDWSDYEKTCFDMMPLLNLGLCTPDSCTDYDVRKIVQFVYESAELALNTKLVCNVSVQCSNSRPENQIYHDQKSMAVLFLLFAIASLMLFGTCYDVYVHRPLEKSLKIQRLRLNGGNGKPVSVEPQSKFVTIIRLFSVARNLDYILDTRMEEGQIRCLHGARFLSMCWVIFGHTVSLFFN
;
A
#
# COMPACT_ATOMS: atom_id res chain seq x y z
N MET A 1 26.65 12.29 -22.45
CA MET A 1 28.09 12.61 -22.36
C MET A 1 28.82 11.75 -21.34
N THR A 2 28.23 11.45 -20.17
CA THR A 2 28.84 10.63 -19.11
C THR A 2 29.09 9.16 -19.46
N ILE A 3 28.16 8.48 -20.15
CA ILE A 3 28.35 7.06 -20.55
C ILE A 3 29.48 6.88 -21.57
N TYR A 4 29.61 7.82 -22.53
CA TYR A 4 30.70 7.84 -23.49
C TYR A 4 32.06 8.02 -22.80
N ASN A 5 32.16 9.00 -21.89
CA ASN A 5 33.39 9.23 -21.13
C ASN A 5 33.75 8.01 -20.28
N TYR A 6 32.76 7.37 -19.64
CA TYR A 6 32.99 6.12 -18.92
C TYR A 6 33.53 5.01 -19.83
N ALA A 7 32.94 4.81 -21.02
CA ALA A 7 33.38 3.79 -21.97
C ALA A 7 34.81 4.05 -22.50
N VAL A 8 35.16 5.31 -22.73
CA VAL A 8 36.53 5.71 -23.12
C VAL A 8 37.51 5.46 -21.97
N THR A 9 37.19 5.83 -20.74
CA THR A 9 38.03 5.56 -19.56
C THR A 9 38.20 4.06 -19.32
N ALA A 10 37.16 3.25 -19.49
CA ALA A 10 37.24 1.78 -19.43
C ALA A 10 38.17 1.17 -20.48
N ASN A 11 38.12 1.66 -21.72
CA ASN A 11 38.98 1.20 -22.79
C ASN A 11 40.44 1.66 -22.63
N SER A 12 40.68 2.80 -21.98
CA SER A 12 42.03 3.28 -21.66
C SER A 12 42.62 2.54 -20.45
N ALA A 13 41.80 2.21 -19.45
CA ALA A 13 42.21 1.44 -18.28
C ALA A 13 42.64 0.00 -18.64
N SER A 14 41.99 -0.64 -19.61
CA SER A 14 42.33 -2.01 -20.04
C SER A 14 43.71 -2.13 -20.70
N LYS A 15 44.31 -1.01 -21.11
CA LYS A 15 45.65 -0.95 -21.72
C LYS A 15 46.77 -0.66 -20.72
N CYS A 16 46.44 -0.53 -19.43
CA CYS A 16 47.43 -0.23 -18.41
C CYS A 16 48.04 -1.47 -17.77
N ASN A 17 49.37 -1.58 -17.84
CA ASN A 17 50.14 -2.72 -17.36
C ASN A 17 50.88 -2.45 -16.03
N ASN A 18 50.72 -1.27 -15.43
CA ASN A 18 51.47 -0.85 -14.24
C ASN A 18 50.54 -0.44 -13.09
N CYS A 19 50.92 -0.75 -11.85
CA CYS A 19 50.09 -0.58 -10.64
C CYS A 19 49.76 0.89 -10.33
N SER A 20 50.62 1.84 -10.70
CA SER A 20 50.36 3.28 -10.50
C SER A 20 49.25 3.80 -11.42
N CYS A 21 49.15 3.26 -12.63
CA CYS A 21 48.13 3.67 -13.60
C CYS A 21 46.73 3.18 -13.19
N THR A 22 46.66 1.99 -12.58
CA THR A 22 45.41 1.42 -12.08
C THR A 22 44.76 2.24 -10.96
N GLU A 23 45.53 2.88 -10.07
CA GLU A 23 44.96 3.71 -9.00
C GLU A 23 44.34 5.02 -9.52
N GLU A 24 44.98 5.68 -10.50
CA GLU A 24 44.46 6.92 -11.10
C GLU A 24 43.13 6.70 -11.82
N TYR A 25 43.02 5.62 -12.59
CA TYR A 25 41.76 5.23 -13.20
C TYR A 25 40.71 4.81 -12.17
N ARG A 26 41.11 4.21 -11.05
CA ARG A 26 40.17 3.84 -9.97
C ARG A 26 39.52 5.06 -9.32
N GLU A 27 40.25 6.15 -9.17
CA GLU A 27 39.69 7.43 -8.71
C GLU A 27 38.74 8.06 -9.74
N GLU A 28 39.07 7.96 -11.03
CA GLU A 28 38.17 8.38 -12.11
C GLU A 28 36.87 7.57 -12.13
N PHE A 29 36.93 6.24 -11.99
CA PHE A 29 35.74 5.38 -11.93
C PHE A 29 34.85 5.69 -10.72
N ARG A 30 35.44 6.03 -9.56
CA ARG A 30 34.67 6.44 -8.37
C ARG A 30 33.77 7.65 -8.65
N LYS A 31 34.15 8.56 -9.55
CA LYS A 31 33.30 9.71 -9.94
C LYS A 31 32.02 9.27 -10.66
N PHE A 32 32.00 8.09 -11.29
CA PHE A 32 30.86 7.56 -12.03
C PHE A 32 30.11 6.45 -11.28
N GLN A 33 30.57 6.06 -10.09
CA GLN A 33 29.97 4.97 -9.30
C GLN A 33 28.48 5.19 -9.01
N TRP A 34 28.08 6.44 -8.78
CA TRP A 34 26.67 6.81 -8.53
C TRP A 34 25.73 6.38 -9.66
N ILE A 35 26.21 6.28 -10.92
CA ILE A 35 25.39 5.83 -12.06
C ILE A 35 24.98 4.37 -11.86
N PHE A 36 25.89 3.53 -11.38
CA PHE A 36 25.59 2.13 -11.08
C PHE A 36 24.68 2.01 -9.86
N ASP A 37 24.84 2.86 -8.86
CA ASP A 37 23.92 2.91 -7.72
C ASP A 37 22.49 3.26 -8.16
N VAL A 38 22.33 4.12 -9.16
CA VAL A 38 21.02 4.45 -9.76
C VAL A 38 20.41 3.23 -10.43
N VAL A 39 21.18 2.54 -11.27
CA VAL A 39 20.71 1.33 -11.96
C VAL A 39 20.39 0.21 -10.97
N ASP A 40 21.18 0.07 -9.89
CA ASP A 40 20.91 -0.91 -8.84
C ASP A 40 19.66 -0.57 -8.02
N ALA A 41 19.34 0.72 -7.88
CA ALA A 41 18.13 1.16 -7.18
C ALA A 41 16.84 0.97 -8.02
N MET A 42 16.94 0.83 -9.34
CA MET A 42 15.80 0.60 -10.23
C MET A 42 15.19 -0.79 -10.06
N GLY A 43 14.01 -0.99 -10.63
CA GLY A 43 13.28 -2.26 -10.63
C GLY A 43 14.12 -3.40 -11.22
N LYS A 44 14.40 -4.41 -10.39
CA LYS A 44 15.08 -5.65 -10.79
C LYS A 44 14.04 -6.68 -11.20
N VAL A 45 14.39 -7.54 -12.17
CA VAL A 45 13.56 -8.68 -12.56
C VAL A 45 13.51 -9.66 -11.37
N PRO A 46 12.35 -9.88 -10.73
CA PRO A 46 12.23 -10.77 -9.59
C PRO A 46 12.17 -12.22 -10.06
N ALA A 47 12.33 -13.15 -9.12
CA ALA A 47 12.02 -14.54 -9.39
C ALA A 47 10.51 -14.73 -9.67
N ALA A 48 10.18 -15.84 -10.31
CA ALA A 48 8.80 -16.26 -10.57
C ALA A 48 7.98 -15.34 -11.52
N VAL A 49 8.64 -14.69 -12.50
CA VAL A 49 7.95 -13.93 -13.57
C VAL A 49 6.92 -14.80 -14.31
N VAL A 50 7.27 -16.05 -14.61
CA VAL A 50 6.36 -17.02 -15.26
C VAL A 50 5.17 -17.38 -14.37
N SER A 51 5.33 -17.30 -13.05
CA SER A 51 4.26 -17.53 -12.07
C SER A 51 3.34 -16.31 -11.88
N GLY A 52 3.55 -15.23 -12.65
CA GLY A 52 2.76 -14.01 -12.58
C GLY A 52 3.31 -12.93 -11.64
N ASN A 53 4.57 -13.03 -11.20
CA ASN A 53 5.20 -11.94 -10.44
C ASN A 53 5.54 -10.76 -11.36
N ASN A 54 4.71 -9.73 -11.28
CA ASN A 54 4.77 -8.50 -12.06
C ASN A 54 5.27 -7.30 -11.24
N LEU A 55 5.82 -7.51 -10.04
CA LEU A 55 6.22 -6.43 -9.12
C LEU A 55 7.74 -6.23 -9.14
N TRP A 56 8.20 -5.26 -9.92
CA TRP A 56 9.61 -4.91 -10.13
C TRP A 56 9.90 -3.54 -9.50
N THR A 57 9.76 -3.44 -8.18
CA THR A 57 9.84 -2.16 -7.45
C THR A 57 11.26 -1.61 -7.32
N GLY A 58 12.27 -2.46 -7.15
CA GLY A 58 13.62 -1.96 -6.83
C GLY A 58 13.67 -1.32 -5.45
N SER A 59 14.70 -0.49 -5.19
CA SER A 59 14.93 0.13 -3.89
C SER A 59 14.61 1.63 -3.90
N TRP A 60 13.46 1.98 -3.32
CA TRP A 60 13.07 3.37 -3.10
C TRP A 60 14.07 4.14 -2.22
N ALA A 61 14.52 3.52 -1.12
CA ALA A 61 15.41 4.17 -0.15
C ALA A 61 16.80 4.42 -0.74
N THR A 62 17.33 3.46 -1.52
CA THR A 62 18.62 3.61 -2.18
C THR A 62 18.57 4.72 -3.22
N CYS A 63 17.54 4.74 -4.09
CA CYS A 63 17.40 5.76 -5.14
C CYS A 63 17.48 7.19 -4.57
N ARG A 64 16.77 7.45 -3.46
CA ARG A 64 16.72 8.77 -2.83
C ARG A 64 18.00 9.17 -2.09
N LYS A 65 18.81 8.20 -1.67
CA LYS A 65 20.09 8.47 -0.99
C LYS A 65 21.16 8.95 -1.97
N ILE A 66 21.00 8.65 -3.26
CA ILE A 66 21.99 9.00 -4.27
C ILE A 66 21.91 10.49 -4.55
N SER A 67 23.03 11.17 -4.33
CA SER A 67 23.23 12.55 -4.71
C SER A 67 24.61 12.71 -5.32
N ALA A 68 24.69 13.41 -6.46
CA ALA A 68 25.93 13.55 -7.20
C ALA A 68 26.05 14.97 -7.76
N SER A 69 27.22 15.60 -7.62
CA SER A 69 27.47 16.91 -8.22
C SER A 69 27.80 16.72 -9.70
N LYS A 70 27.00 17.32 -10.60
CA LYS A 70 27.16 17.16 -12.05
C LYS A 70 28.31 18.00 -12.64
N ASN A 71 28.53 19.20 -12.11
CA ASN A 71 29.43 20.19 -12.69
C ASN A 71 30.25 20.90 -11.60
N LYS A 72 31.35 21.55 -12.01
CA LYS A 72 32.11 22.50 -11.16
C LYS A 72 31.25 23.67 -10.63
N GLN A 73 30.07 23.89 -11.23
CA GLN A 73 29.07 24.90 -10.84
C GLN A 73 28.16 24.44 -9.68
N GLY A 74 28.36 23.23 -9.13
CA GLY A 74 27.65 22.78 -7.93
C GLY A 74 26.20 22.31 -8.14
N GLN A 75 25.77 22.10 -9.39
CA GLN A 75 24.45 21.52 -9.66
C GLN A 75 24.38 20.11 -9.09
N LEU A 76 23.51 19.92 -8.10
CA LEU A 76 23.30 18.65 -7.42
C LEU A 76 22.23 17.85 -8.16
N TRP A 77 22.59 16.64 -8.57
CA TRP A 77 21.64 15.63 -8.99
C TRP A 77 21.13 14.91 -7.74
N GLN A 78 19.82 14.83 -7.58
CA GLN A 78 19.19 14.02 -6.53
C GLN A 78 18.26 13.00 -7.16
N GLY A 79 18.26 11.78 -6.61
CA GLY A 79 17.36 10.72 -7.06
C GLY A 79 15.94 10.89 -6.54
N GLN A 80 14.98 10.73 -7.43
CA GLN A 80 13.54 10.65 -7.19
C GLN A 80 13.05 9.28 -7.66
N TYR A 81 12.22 8.64 -6.83
CA TYR A 81 11.64 7.35 -7.18
C TYR A 81 10.28 7.53 -7.85
N CYS A 82 10.09 6.85 -8.97
CA CYS A 82 8.85 6.84 -9.73
C CYS A 82 8.35 5.42 -9.94
N MET A 83 7.06 5.20 -9.69
CA MET A 83 6.40 3.93 -9.92
C MET A 83 5.60 3.99 -11.22
N ALA A 84 5.98 3.16 -12.20
CA ALA A 84 5.27 3.01 -13.47
C ALA A 84 4.42 1.74 -13.45
N ARG A 85 3.11 1.87 -13.63
CA ARG A 85 2.16 0.76 -13.72
C ARG A 85 1.68 0.61 -15.15
N PHE A 86 1.97 -0.53 -15.76
CA PHE A 86 1.59 -0.87 -17.12
C PHE A 86 0.23 -1.57 -17.08
N GLN A 87 -0.76 -0.99 -17.74
CA GLN A 87 -2.11 -1.56 -17.83
C GLN A 87 -2.24 -2.33 -19.16
N PRO A 88 -2.62 -3.62 -19.13
CA PRO A 88 -2.86 -4.36 -20.35
C PRO A 88 -4.20 -3.96 -20.98
N TYR A 89 -4.35 -4.23 -22.28
CA TYR A 89 -5.66 -4.25 -22.90
C TYR A 89 -6.54 -5.36 -22.31
N ASN A 90 -7.83 -5.12 -22.22
CA ASN A 90 -8.78 -6.07 -21.69
C ASN A 90 -8.86 -7.38 -22.50
N ARG A 91 -8.44 -7.37 -23.79
CA ARG A 91 -8.21 -8.60 -24.57
C ARG A 91 -7.23 -9.57 -23.91
N HIS A 92 -6.14 -9.03 -23.36
CA HIS A 92 -5.07 -9.77 -22.70
C HIS A 92 -5.23 -9.78 -21.18
N SER A 93 -6.45 -9.60 -20.66
CA SER A 93 -6.70 -9.67 -19.23
C SER A 93 -6.45 -11.10 -18.73
N PRO A 94 -5.62 -11.28 -17.68
CA PRO A 94 -5.35 -12.61 -17.13
C PRO A 94 -6.61 -13.27 -16.56
N LEU A 95 -7.62 -12.47 -16.21
CA LEU A 95 -8.90 -12.95 -15.71
C LEU A 95 -9.75 -13.67 -16.76
N LYS A 96 -9.57 -13.43 -18.06
CA LYS A 96 -10.32 -14.17 -19.10
C LYS A 96 -10.01 -15.66 -19.11
N ALA A 97 -8.83 -16.06 -18.65
CA ALA A 97 -8.48 -17.47 -18.46
C ALA A 97 -9.22 -18.10 -17.26
N PHE A 98 -9.57 -17.30 -16.25
CA PHE A 98 -10.29 -17.74 -15.05
C PHE A 98 -11.82 -17.59 -15.17
N SER A 99 -12.28 -16.60 -15.93
CA SER A 99 -13.70 -16.33 -16.21
C SER A 99 -14.20 -17.06 -17.46
N GLY A 100 -13.41 -17.99 -18.00
CA GLY A 100 -13.87 -18.88 -19.04
C GLY A 100 -15.06 -19.64 -18.50
N GLN A 101 -16.27 -19.21 -18.88
CA GLN A 101 -17.34 -20.16 -19.18
C GLN A 101 -16.67 -21.36 -19.84
N PRO A 102 -16.94 -22.60 -19.39
CA PRO A 102 -16.43 -23.77 -20.08
C PRO A 102 -16.85 -23.60 -21.53
N THR A 103 -15.88 -23.30 -22.39
CA THR A 103 -16.10 -23.34 -23.82
C THR A 103 -16.52 -24.76 -24.06
N ASP A 104 -17.78 -24.93 -24.44
CA ASP A 104 -18.31 -26.16 -25.02
C ASP A 104 -17.17 -26.84 -25.78
N PRO A 105 -16.77 -28.08 -25.40
CA PRO A 105 -15.63 -28.76 -26.03
C PRO A 105 -15.81 -28.91 -27.55
N THR A 106 -17.01 -28.66 -28.09
CA THR A 106 -17.30 -28.60 -29.53
C THR A 106 -17.04 -27.23 -30.18
N ALA A 107 -16.78 -26.15 -29.42
CA ALA A 107 -16.41 -24.84 -29.96
C ALA A 107 -15.03 -24.84 -30.63
N VAL A 108 -14.15 -25.77 -30.27
CA VAL A 108 -12.87 -26.03 -30.96
C VAL A 108 -13.10 -26.57 -32.38
N CYS A 109 -14.26 -27.20 -32.64
CA CYS A 109 -14.61 -27.80 -33.92
C CYS A 109 -15.48 -26.89 -34.81
N ARG A 110 -15.98 -25.74 -34.32
CA ARG A 110 -16.59 -24.72 -35.18
C ARG A 110 -15.49 -23.89 -35.82
N GLY A 111 -15.17 -24.24 -37.07
CA GLY A 111 -14.19 -23.53 -37.87
C GLY A 111 -14.40 -22.01 -37.92
N ASN A 112 -13.28 -21.30 -37.89
CA ASN A 112 -13.10 -19.91 -38.28
C ASN A 112 -13.81 -18.84 -37.43
N ALA A 113 -13.58 -18.85 -36.11
CA ALA A 113 -13.33 -17.58 -35.44
C ALA A 113 -11.83 -17.30 -35.55
N THR A 114 -11.36 -16.79 -36.69
CA THR A 114 -10.03 -16.19 -36.77
C THR A 114 -10.06 -14.99 -35.83
N LYS A 115 -9.65 -15.19 -34.57
CA LYS A 115 -9.41 -14.08 -33.64
C LYS A 115 -8.30 -13.26 -34.25
N SER A 116 -8.67 -12.19 -34.95
CA SER A 116 -7.70 -11.34 -35.62
C SER A 116 -6.63 -10.90 -34.62
N THR A 117 -5.38 -11.13 -34.97
CA THR A 117 -4.21 -10.71 -34.21
C THR A 117 -3.92 -9.22 -34.37
N HIS A 118 -4.52 -8.58 -35.39
CA HIS A 118 -4.39 -7.15 -35.64
C HIS A 118 -5.24 -6.34 -34.67
N PHE A 119 -4.62 -5.31 -34.09
CA PHE A 119 -5.24 -4.41 -33.12
C PHE A 119 -6.51 -3.72 -33.65
N ASP A 120 -6.53 -3.39 -34.95
CA ASP A 120 -7.63 -2.66 -35.57
C ASP A 120 -8.94 -3.45 -35.55
N ASP A 121 -8.85 -4.77 -35.67
CA ASP A 121 -9.98 -5.70 -35.70
C ASP A 121 -10.56 -6.02 -34.30
N TRP A 122 -9.97 -5.49 -33.23
CA TRP A 122 -10.47 -5.71 -31.88
C TRP A 122 -11.76 -4.93 -31.63
N SER A 123 -12.66 -5.55 -30.86
CA SER A 123 -13.88 -4.90 -30.40
C SER A 123 -13.58 -3.71 -29.48
N ASP A 124 -14.50 -2.75 -29.39
CA ASP A 124 -14.33 -1.56 -28.53
C ASP A 124 -14.11 -1.95 -27.06
N TYR A 125 -14.77 -3.02 -26.59
CA TYR A 125 -14.57 -3.57 -25.25
C TYR A 125 -13.16 -4.16 -25.06
N GLU A 126 -12.58 -4.80 -26.08
CA GLU A 126 -11.22 -5.33 -26.04
C GLU A 126 -10.15 -4.24 -26.07
N LYS A 127 -10.45 -3.10 -26.69
CA LYS A 127 -9.59 -1.90 -26.74
C LYS A 127 -9.57 -1.12 -25.42
N THR A 128 -10.48 -1.38 -24.48
CA THR A 128 -10.46 -0.75 -23.15
C THR A 128 -9.28 -1.23 -22.30
N CYS A 129 -8.75 -0.34 -21.44
CA CYS A 129 -7.69 -0.67 -20.50
C CYS A 129 -8.24 -1.45 -19.30
N PHE A 130 -7.50 -2.48 -18.87
CA PHE A 130 -7.82 -3.22 -17.66
C PHE A 130 -6.99 -2.69 -16.48
N ASP A 131 -7.66 -2.13 -15.47
CA ASP A 131 -7.00 -1.43 -14.34
C ASP A 131 -6.94 -2.26 -13.05
N MET A 132 -7.58 -3.43 -13.00
CA MET A 132 -7.64 -4.23 -11.76
C MET A 132 -6.32 -4.97 -11.47
N MET A 133 -5.63 -5.44 -12.51
CA MET A 133 -4.33 -6.11 -12.38
C MET A 133 -3.37 -5.55 -13.44
N PRO A 134 -2.35 -4.79 -13.04
CA PRO A 134 -1.36 -4.29 -13.98
C PRO A 134 -0.55 -5.45 -14.57
N LEU A 135 -0.07 -5.29 -15.79
CA LEU A 135 0.83 -6.24 -16.46
C LEU A 135 2.21 -6.25 -15.78
N LEU A 136 2.69 -5.06 -15.43
CA LEU A 136 4.00 -4.83 -14.87
C LEU A 136 3.95 -3.58 -13.98
N ASN A 137 4.62 -3.67 -12.84
CA ASN A 137 4.82 -2.60 -11.88
C ASN A 137 6.32 -2.34 -11.79
N LEU A 138 6.82 -1.30 -12.46
CA LEU A 138 8.25 -1.00 -12.56
C LEU A 138 8.63 0.23 -11.73
N GLY A 139 9.57 0.07 -10.82
CA GLY A 139 10.21 1.19 -10.12
C GLY A 139 11.36 1.75 -10.93
N LEU A 140 11.36 3.07 -11.10
CA LEU A 140 12.36 3.82 -11.85
C LEU A 140 13.02 4.84 -10.91
N CYS A 141 14.34 4.96 -11.01
CA CYS A 141 15.10 6.00 -10.33
C CYS A 141 15.45 7.10 -11.33
N THR A 142 14.85 8.27 -11.17
CA THR A 142 14.98 9.41 -12.08
C THR A 142 15.52 10.62 -11.33
N PRO A 143 16.05 11.66 -11.99
CA PRO A 143 16.35 12.92 -11.31
C PRO A 143 15.10 13.54 -10.68
N ASP A 144 15.30 14.33 -9.63
CA ASP A 144 14.34 15.27 -9.04
C ASP A 144 13.77 16.30 -10.04
N SER A 145 14.54 16.59 -11.09
CA SER A 145 14.12 17.49 -12.17
C SER A 145 13.06 16.87 -13.10
N CYS A 146 12.82 15.56 -13.04
CA CYS A 146 11.83 14.89 -13.88
C CYS A 146 10.44 14.94 -13.24
N THR A 147 9.44 15.30 -14.06
CA THR A 147 8.03 15.23 -13.68
C THR A 147 7.41 13.88 -14.06
N ASP A 148 6.22 13.57 -13.53
CA ASP A 148 5.45 12.38 -13.91
C ASP A 148 5.22 12.29 -15.43
N TYR A 149 5.07 13.45 -16.09
CA TYR A 149 4.88 13.55 -17.53
C TYR A 149 6.11 13.09 -18.30
N ASP A 150 7.30 13.55 -17.88
CA ASP A 150 8.57 13.25 -18.56
C ASP A 150 8.88 11.75 -18.47
N VAL A 151 8.71 11.18 -17.28
CA VAL A 151 8.95 9.75 -17.05
C VAL A 151 7.95 8.91 -17.84
N ARG A 152 6.66 9.30 -17.87
CA ARG A 152 5.65 8.62 -18.69
C ARG A 152 6.03 8.62 -20.17
N LYS A 153 6.56 9.74 -20.70
CA LYS A 153 6.98 9.83 -22.10
C LYS A 153 8.21 8.98 -22.42
N ILE A 154 9.18 8.92 -21.51
CA ILE A 154 10.35 8.05 -21.66
C ILE A 154 9.92 6.58 -21.68
N VAL A 155 9.07 6.17 -20.74
CA VAL A 155 8.55 4.79 -20.69
C VAL A 155 7.70 4.48 -21.90
N GLN A 156 6.91 5.44 -22.38
CA GLN A 156 6.10 5.33 -23.59
C GLN A 156 6.94 4.95 -24.80
N PHE A 157 8.01 5.70 -25.02
CA PHE A 157 8.94 5.42 -26.10
C PHE A 157 9.55 4.00 -26.01
N VAL A 158 9.91 3.55 -24.81
CA VAL A 158 10.52 2.24 -24.61
C VAL A 158 9.54 1.11 -24.92
N TYR A 159 8.32 1.14 -24.39
CA TYR A 159 7.38 0.04 -24.66
C TYR A 159 6.89 0.06 -26.11
N GLU A 160 6.70 1.22 -26.73
CA GLU A 160 6.30 1.31 -28.15
C GLU A 160 7.36 0.67 -29.06
N SER A 161 8.65 0.86 -28.75
CA SER A 161 9.74 0.21 -29.48
C SER A 161 9.74 -1.32 -29.28
N ALA A 162 9.39 -1.80 -28.09
CA ALA A 162 9.28 -3.22 -27.80
C ALA A 162 8.07 -3.85 -28.50
N GLU A 163 6.93 -3.16 -28.53
CA GLU A 163 5.73 -3.60 -29.25
C GLU A 163 5.98 -3.73 -30.76
N LEU A 164 6.78 -2.81 -31.33
CA LEU A 164 7.19 -2.87 -32.73
C LEU A 164 8.10 -4.10 -32.98
N ALA A 165 9.05 -4.36 -32.08
CA ALA A 165 9.95 -5.51 -32.21
C ALA A 165 9.23 -6.86 -32.07
N LEU A 166 8.20 -6.94 -31.21
CA LEU A 166 7.42 -8.15 -30.97
C LEU A 166 6.22 -8.29 -31.92
N ASN A 167 5.92 -7.26 -32.72
CA ASN A 167 4.73 -7.17 -33.57
C ASN A 167 3.41 -7.47 -32.81
N THR A 168 3.33 -7.03 -31.55
CA THR A 168 2.16 -7.25 -30.67
C THR A 168 1.85 -6.01 -29.85
N LYS A 169 0.57 -5.61 -29.81
CA LYS A 169 0.06 -4.56 -28.91
C LYS A 169 -0.36 -5.18 -27.59
N LEU A 170 0.28 -4.79 -26.49
CA LEU A 170 0.04 -5.37 -25.17
C LEU A 170 -0.34 -4.29 -24.14
N VAL A 171 0.27 -3.11 -24.25
CA VAL A 171 0.15 -2.03 -23.26
C VAL A 171 -0.93 -1.05 -23.71
N CYS A 172 -1.97 -0.86 -22.90
CA CYS A 172 -3.04 0.10 -23.17
C CYS A 172 -2.67 1.50 -22.70
N ASN A 173 -2.18 1.60 -21.46
CA ASN A 173 -1.77 2.85 -20.86
C ASN A 173 -0.73 2.59 -19.75
N VAL A 174 0.07 3.61 -19.46
CA VAL A 174 1.05 3.60 -18.37
C VAL A 174 0.73 4.75 -17.43
N SER A 175 0.37 4.42 -16.19
CA SER A 175 0.27 5.41 -15.12
C SER A 175 1.62 5.50 -14.40
N VAL A 176 2.18 6.71 -14.34
CA VAL A 176 3.40 6.97 -13.58
C VAL A 176 3.04 7.85 -12.40
N GLN A 177 3.54 7.47 -11.23
CA GLN A 177 3.40 8.25 -10.01
C GLN A 177 4.76 8.37 -9.36
N CYS A 178 5.33 9.57 -9.40
CA CYS A 178 6.56 9.89 -8.73
C CYS A 178 6.31 10.37 -7.31
N SER A 179 7.04 9.78 -6.37
CA SER A 179 7.00 10.19 -4.97
C SER A 179 8.26 10.99 -4.67
N ASN A 180 8.18 12.31 -4.84
CA ASN A 180 9.24 13.23 -4.43
C ASN A 180 9.06 13.70 -2.97
N SER A 181 7.82 13.66 -2.47
CA SER A 181 7.52 14.09 -1.11
C SER A 181 8.12 13.12 -0.08
N ARG A 182 8.75 13.63 0.98
CA ARG A 182 9.07 12.80 2.16
C ARG A 182 7.77 12.19 2.71
N PRO A 183 7.77 10.93 3.20
CA PRO A 183 6.56 10.28 3.70
C PRO A 183 5.85 11.09 4.80
N GLU A 184 6.62 11.88 5.56
CA GLU A 184 6.12 12.83 6.56
C GLU A 184 5.15 13.88 6.00
N ASN A 185 5.32 14.30 4.74
CA ASN A 185 4.52 15.35 4.13
C ASN A 185 3.31 14.81 3.34
N GLN A 186 3.27 13.51 3.02
CA GLN A 186 2.16 12.92 2.25
C GLN A 186 0.94 12.59 3.13
N ILE A 187 1.15 12.24 4.40
CA ILE A 187 0.05 11.97 5.34
C ILE A 187 -0.76 13.25 5.60
N TYR A 188 -0.10 14.41 5.60
CA TYR A 188 -0.76 15.70 5.85
C TYR A 188 -1.57 16.22 4.66
N HIS A 189 -1.16 15.90 3.42
CA HIS A 189 -1.76 16.47 2.21
C HIS A 189 -2.79 15.57 1.51
N ASP A 190 -2.95 14.31 1.93
CA ASP A 190 -3.99 13.44 1.38
C ASP A 190 -5.34 13.67 2.07
N GLN A 191 -6.32 14.13 1.28
CA GLN A 191 -7.67 14.47 1.75
C GLN A 191 -8.38 13.28 2.42
N LYS A 192 -8.12 12.06 1.96
CA LYS A 192 -8.73 10.84 2.52
C LYS A 192 -8.14 10.51 3.88
N SER A 193 -6.81 10.56 4.00
CA SER A 193 -6.08 10.33 5.24
C SER A 193 -6.47 11.34 6.33
N MET A 194 -6.62 12.61 5.96
CA MET A 194 -7.04 13.67 6.88
C MET A 194 -8.49 13.48 7.38
N ALA A 195 -9.41 13.03 6.52
CA ALA A 195 -10.78 12.74 6.91
C ALA A 195 -10.88 11.59 7.92
N VAL A 196 -10.11 10.52 7.72
CA VAL A 196 -10.05 9.38 8.66
C VAL A 196 -9.48 9.82 10.00
N LEU A 197 -8.41 10.63 10.00
CA LEU A 197 -7.82 11.15 11.23
C LEU A 197 -8.84 11.98 12.04
N PHE A 198 -9.57 12.87 11.38
CA PHE A 198 -10.62 13.67 12.02
C PHE A 198 -11.74 12.81 12.60
N LEU A 199 -12.18 11.77 11.87
CA LEU A 199 -13.19 10.82 12.36
C LEU A 199 -12.72 10.09 13.62
N LEU A 200 -11.47 9.63 13.65
CA LEU A 200 -10.90 8.93 14.80
C LEU A 200 -10.80 9.86 16.02
N PHE A 201 -10.39 11.12 15.83
CA PHE A 201 -10.38 12.11 16.92
C PHE A 201 -11.79 12.42 17.43
N ALA A 202 -12.77 12.56 16.55
CA ALA A 202 -14.16 12.79 16.93
C ALA A 202 -14.69 11.62 17.79
N ILE A 203 -14.47 10.38 17.38
CA ILE A 203 -14.87 9.20 18.15
C ILE A 203 -14.13 9.15 19.50
N ALA A 204 -12.82 9.40 19.53
CA ALA A 204 -12.04 9.39 20.77
C ALA A 204 -12.51 10.44 21.78
N SER A 205 -12.86 11.64 21.31
CA SER A 205 -13.42 12.69 22.17
C SER A 205 -14.80 12.33 22.74
N LEU A 206 -15.67 11.70 21.94
CA LEU A 206 -16.95 11.18 22.41
C LEU A 206 -16.76 10.05 23.43
N MET A 207 -15.76 9.18 23.24
CA MET A 207 -15.41 8.14 24.20
C MET A 207 -14.91 8.72 25.53
N LEU A 208 -14.04 9.73 25.49
CA LEU A 208 -13.53 10.41 26.67
C LEU A 208 -14.66 11.09 27.44
N PHE A 209 -15.49 11.87 26.74
CA PHE A 209 -16.62 12.58 27.34
C PHE A 209 -17.66 11.62 27.92
N GLY A 210 -18.00 10.55 27.18
CA GLY A 210 -18.90 9.50 27.65
C GLY A 210 -18.38 8.78 28.88
N THR A 211 -17.08 8.47 28.92
CA THR A 211 -16.43 7.82 30.06
C THR A 211 -16.36 8.74 31.28
N CYS A 212 -16.02 10.02 31.09
CA CYS A 212 -16.02 11.02 32.17
C CYS A 212 -17.43 11.20 32.75
N TYR A 213 -18.46 11.33 31.92
CA TYR A 213 -19.84 11.46 32.40
C TYR A 213 -20.28 10.22 33.19
N ASP A 214 -19.93 9.03 32.71
CA ASP A 214 -20.28 7.78 33.37
C ASP A 214 -19.58 7.61 34.73
N VAL A 215 -18.28 7.94 34.83
CA VAL A 215 -17.50 7.82 36.07
C VAL A 215 -17.85 8.91 37.09
N TYR A 216 -17.94 10.17 36.69
CA TYR A 216 -18.10 11.30 37.61
C TYR A 216 -19.56 11.58 38.00
N VAL A 217 -20.52 11.33 37.11
CA VAL A 217 -21.92 11.70 37.37
C VAL A 217 -22.76 10.45 37.57
N HIS A 218 -22.65 9.47 36.66
CA HIS A 218 -23.58 8.35 36.65
C HIS A 218 -23.32 7.31 37.75
N ARG A 219 -22.08 6.82 37.89
CA ARG A 219 -21.69 5.86 38.96
C ARG A 219 -22.00 6.36 40.37
N PRO A 220 -21.69 7.61 40.78
CA PRO A 220 -22.04 8.09 42.12
C PRO A 220 -23.55 8.30 42.29
N LEU A 221 -24.26 8.75 41.26
CA LEU A 221 -25.72 8.88 41.31
C LEU A 221 -26.39 7.51 41.51
N GLU A 222 -25.94 6.48 40.79
CA GLU A 222 -26.44 5.11 40.93
C GLU A 222 -26.15 4.52 42.32
N LYS A 223 -24.95 4.76 42.87
CA LYS A 223 -24.61 4.35 44.25
C LYS A 223 -25.53 4.99 45.28
N SER A 224 -25.76 6.30 45.17
CA SER A 224 -26.66 7.04 46.07
C SER A 224 -28.10 6.52 45.99
N LEU A 225 -28.60 6.23 44.78
CA LEU A 225 -29.92 5.64 44.56
C LEU A 225 -30.05 4.21 45.14
N LYS A 226 -29.03 3.36 44.99
CA LYS A 226 -29.02 2.00 45.58
C LYS A 226 -29.04 2.04 47.10
N ILE A 227 -28.23 2.93 47.72
CA ILE A 227 -28.21 3.11 49.18
C ILE A 227 -29.57 3.60 49.69
N GLN A 228 -30.21 4.53 48.98
CA GLN A 228 -31.55 5.02 49.33
C GLN A 228 -32.61 3.91 49.25
N ARG A 229 -32.59 3.07 48.21
CA ARG A 229 -33.51 1.92 48.08
C ARG A 229 -33.29 0.87 49.16
N LEU A 230 -32.03 0.57 49.52
CA LEU A 230 -31.72 -0.35 50.62
C LEU A 230 -32.27 0.15 51.98
N ARG A 231 -32.27 1.46 52.21
CA ARG A 231 -32.89 2.06 53.42
C ARG A 231 -34.42 1.99 53.43
N LEU A 232 -35.06 2.05 52.25
CA LEU A 232 -36.53 1.98 52.12
C LEU A 232 -37.08 0.54 52.18
N ASN A 233 -36.31 -0.47 51.79
CA ASN A 233 -36.73 -1.87 51.92
C ASN A 233 -36.76 -2.37 53.38
N GLY A 234 -36.16 -1.62 54.33
CA GLY A 234 -36.26 -1.87 55.77
C GLY A 234 -37.51 -1.30 56.45
N GLY A 235 -38.35 -0.55 55.74
CA GLY A 235 -39.61 -0.02 56.28
C GLY A 235 -40.48 0.61 55.20
N ASN A 236 -41.75 0.17 55.13
CA ASN A 236 -42.84 0.59 54.21
C ASN A 236 -42.70 1.99 53.58
N GLY A 237 -41.79 2.12 52.61
CA GLY A 237 -41.42 3.38 52.00
C GLY A 237 -41.66 3.37 50.50
N LYS A 238 -42.32 4.43 50.00
CA LYS A 238 -42.70 4.60 48.58
C LYS A 238 -41.48 4.51 47.65
N PRO A 239 -41.61 3.93 46.45
CA PRO A 239 -40.51 3.79 45.49
C PRO A 239 -40.02 5.15 44.99
N VAL A 240 -38.71 5.38 45.05
CA VAL A 240 -38.05 6.58 44.51
C VAL A 240 -38.16 6.58 42.98
N SER A 241 -38.93 7.53 42.45
CA SER A 241 -39.07 7.81 41.02
C SER A 241 -37.80 8.47 40.49
N VAL A 242 -37.06 7.75 39.65
CA VAL A 242 -35.88 8.26 38.94
C VAL A 242 -36.37 9.14 37.78
N GLU A 243 -35.88 10.36 37.71
CA GLU A 243 -36.20 11.32 36.64
C GLU A 243 -35.84 10.73 35.26
N PRO A 244 -36.74 10.83 34.26
CA PRO A 244 -36.49 10.27 32.93
C PRO A 244 -35.27 10.96 32.30
N GLN A 245 -34.19 10.21 32.10
CA GLN A 245 -32.98 10.72 31.47
C GLN A 245 -33.28 11.20 30.05
N SER A 246 -32.77 12.37 29.69
CA SER A 246 -32.91 12.91 28.35
C SER A 246 -32.24 11.98 27.33
N LYS A 247 -32.81 11.90 26.12
CA LYS A 247 -32.29 11.04 25.04
C LYS A 247 -30.80 11.28 24.74
N PHE A 248 -30.33 12.51 24.94
CA PHE A 248 -28.92 12.90 24.79
C PHE A 248 -28.00 12.20 25.79
N VAL A 249 -28.41 12.06 27.06
CA VAL A 249 -27.62 11.35 28.08
C VAL A 249 -27.49 9.87 27.73
N THR A 250 -28.54 9.26 27.19
CA THR A 250 -28.52 7.87 26.72
C THR A 250 -27.51 7.68 25.58
N ILE A 251 -27.45 8.61 24.62
CA ILE A 251 -26.50 8.55 23.50
C ILE A 251 -25.05 8.67 24.00
N ILE A 252 -24.77 9.63 24.87
CA ILE A 252 -23.43 9.83 25.43
C ILE A 252 -22.95 8.59 26.20
N ARG A 253 -23.85 7.92 26.91
CA ARG A 253 -23.54 6.69 27.66
C ARG A 253 -23.23 5.48 26.77
N LEU A 254 -23.65 5.47 25.50
CA LEU A 254 -23.30 4.39 24.55
C LEU A 254 -21.81 4.42 24.16
N PHE A 255 -21.17 5.58 24.23
CA PHE A 255 -19.75 5.75 23.93
C PHE A 255 -18.84 5.58 25.17
N SER A 256 -19.39 5.31 26.37
CA SER A 256 -18.59 5.06 27.58
C SER A 256 -17.80 3.77 27.45
N VAL A 257 -16.46 3.90 27.44
CA VAL A 257 -15.54 2.76 27.38
C VAL A 257 -15.64 1.94 28.65
N ALA A 258 -15.75 2.57 29.83
CA ALA A 258 -15.82 1.85 31.10
C ALA A 258 -17.00 0.87 31.15
N ARG A 259 -18.18 1.28 30.65
CA ARG A 259 -19.37 0.41 30.63
C ARG A 259 -19.29 -0.66 29.55
N ASN A 260 -18.88 -0.28 28.34
CA ASN A 260 -18.76 -1.24 27.23
C ASN A 260 -17.68 -2.28 27.52
N LEU A 261 -16.59 -1.87 28.18
CA LEU A 261 -15.52 -2.76 28.60
C LEU A 261 -15.94 -3.64 29.77
N ASP A 262 -16.65 -3.11 30.77
CA ASP A 262 -17.22 -3.91 31.87
C ASP A 262 -18.20 -4.97 31.32
N TYR A 263 -18.97 -4.67 30.28
CA TYR A 263 -19.88 -5.63 29.61
C TYR A 263 -19.12 -6.65 28.75
N ILE A 264 -18.13 -6.22 27.97
CA ILE A 264 -17.31 -7.10 27.11
C ILE A 264 -16.44 -8.04 27.97
N LEU A 265 -15.99 -7.57 29.14
CA LEU A 265 -15.24 -8.35 30.12
C LEU A 265 -16.14 -9.05 31.14
N ASP A 266 -17.46 -8.94 31.03
CA ASP A 266 -18.37 -9.66 31.91
C ASP A 266 -18.40 -11.13 31.51
N THR A 267 -17.54 -11.93 32.14
CA THR A 267 -17.47 -13.38 31.91
C THR A 267 -18.51 -14.16 32.72
N ARG A 268 -19.63 -13.55 33.10
CA ARG A 268 -20.74 -14.26 33.77
C ARG A 268 -21.34 -15.25 32.77
N MET A 269 -21.31 -16.53 33.11
CA MET A 269 -21.82 -17.61 32.28
C MET A 269 -23.07 -18.22 32.89
N GLU A 270 -23.99 -18.69 32.03
CA GLU A 270 -25.04 -19.63 32.44
C GLU A 270 -24.41 -20.94 32.94
N GLU A 271 -25.09 -21.60 33.89
CA GLU A 271 -24.62 -22.84 34.51
C GLU A 271 -24.38 -23.93 33.45
N GLY A 272 -23.10 -24.30 33.22
CA GLY A 272 -22.72 -25.44 32.35
C GLY A 272 -21.58 -25.22 31.35
N GLN A 273 -21.02 -24.01 31.20
CA GLN A 273 -19.91 -23.76 30.24
C GLN A 273 -18.50 -23.78 30.87
N ILE A 274 -17.56 -24.48 30.22
CA ILE A 274 -16.20 -24.71 30.72
C ILE A 274 -15.27 -23.54 30.32
N ARG A 275 -14.76 -22.83 31.33
CA ARG A 275 -14.01 -21.56 31.23
C ARG A 275 -12.73 -21.60 30.39
N CYS A 276 -12.03 -22.75 30.34
CA CYS A 276 -10.76 -22.87 29.61
C CYS A 276 -10.93 -22.95 28.08
N LEU A 277 -12.09 -23.39 27.59
CA LEU A 277 -12.31 -23.60 26.16
C LEU A 277 -12.44 -22.27 25.39
N HIS A 278 -13.09 -21.28 25.99
CA HIS A 278 -13.22 -19.95 25.38
C HIS A 278 -11.89 -19.20 25.35
N GLY A 279 -11.06 -19.33 26.39
CA GLY A 279 -9.71 -18.76 26.43
C GLY A 279 -8.78 -19.37 25.38
N ALA A 280 -8.83 -20.69 25.18
CA ALA A 280 -8.04 -21.37 24.16
C ALA A 280 -8.42 -20.93 22.73
N ARG A 281 -9.71 -20.73 22.45
CA ARG A 281 -10.19 -20.21 21.16
C ARG A 281 -9.72 -18.77 20.91
N PHE A 282 -9.74 -17.92 21.93
CA PHE A 282 -9.24 -16.56 21.82
C PHE A 282 -7.73 -16.53 21.52
N LEU A 283 -6.93 -17.28 22.28
CA LEU A 283 -5.49 -17.38 22.06
C LEU A 283 -5.16 -17.95 20.67
N SER A 284 -5.95 -18.91 20.19
CA SER A 284 -5.82 -19.45 18.83
C SER A 284 -6.09 -18.40 17.77
N MET A 285 -7.11 -17.54 17.92
CA MET A 285 -7.41 -16.47 16.95
C MET A 285 -6.35 -15.36 16.99
N CYS A 286 -5.88 -14.98 18.18
CA CYS A 286 -4.80 -14.00 18.33
C CYS A 286 -3.49 -14.46 17.67
N TRP A 287 -3.15 -15.75 17.79
CA TRP A 287 -1.97 -16.33 17.15
C TRP A 287 -2.05 -16.28 15.62
N VAL A 288 -3.23 -16.57 15.05
CA VAL A 288 -3.47 -16.49 13.60
C VAL A 288 -3.36 -15.04 13.10
N ILE A 289 -3.95 -14.08 13.82
CA ILE A 289 -3.86 -12.65 13.47
C ILE A 289 -2.41 -12.19 13.53
N PHE A 290 -1.65 -12.56 14.57
CA PHE A 290 -0.23 -12.24 14.68
C PHE A 290 0.57 -12.80 13.50
N GLY A 291 0.33 -14.06 13.12
CA GLY A 291 0.95 -14.69 11.95
C GLY A 291 0.68 -13.94 10.65
N HIS A 292 -0.57 -13.54 10.39
CA HIS A 292 -0.91 -12.75 9.20
C HIS A 292 -0.27 -11.36 9.22
N THR A 293 -0.21 -10.72 10.38
CA THR A 293 0.36 -9.37 10.50
C THR A 293 1.87 -9.40 10.26
N VAL A 294 2.58 -10.39 10.80
CA VAL A 294 4.01 -10.59 10.57
C VAL A 294 4.28 -11.00 9.12
N SER A 295 3.45 -11.87 8.54
CA SER A 295 3.59 -12.26 7.12
C SER A 295 3.37 -11.11 6.14
N LEU A 296 2.53 -10.14 6.47
CA LEU A 296 2.33 -8.92 5.67
C LEU A 296 3.42 -7.88 5.87
N PHE A 297 4.16 -7.95 6.99
CA PHE A 297 5.24 -7.01 7.29
C PHE A 297 6.60 -7.47 6.75
N PHE A 298 6.77 -8.79 6.58
CA PHE A 298 7.99 -9.41 6.05
C PHE A 298 7.91 -9.80 4.56
N ASN A 299 6.84 -9.43 3.87
CA ASN A 299 6.63 -9.65 2.44
C ASN A 299 6.35 -8.31 1.75
#